data_AF-A0A4P5NX36-F1
#
_entry.id   AF-A0A4P5NX36-F1
#
_cell.length_a   1.000
_cell.length_b   1.000
_cell.length_c   1.000
_cell.angle_alpha   90.00
_cell.angle_beta   90.00
_cell.angle_gamma   90.00
#
_symmetry.space_group_name_H-M   'P 1'
#
loop_
_entity.id
_entity.type
_entity.pdbx_description
1 polymer ?
#
loop_
_entity_poly.entity_id
_entity_poly.type
_entity_poly.pdbx_seq_one_letter_code
_entity_poly.pdbx_strand_id
1 'polypeptide(L)' 'MTTLHDHIQMLRAELTSFHLSRRERQQIERELKEALARCATEHHDESAPV' A
#
# COMPACT_ATOMS: atom_id res chain seq x y z
N MET A 1 10.27 -7.20 11.63
CA MET A 1 9.72 -5.83 11.48
C MET A 1 9.24 -5.72 10.05
N THR A 2 7.92 -5.65 9.84
CA THR A 2 7.33 -5.56 8.49
C THR A 2 7.64 -4.18 7.91
N THR A 3 8.26 -4.14 6.74
CA THR A 3 8.53 -2.88 6.03
C THR A 3 7.25 -2.33 5.40
N LEU A 4 7.23 -1.05 5.02
CA LEU A 4 6.09 -0.47 4.30
C LEU A 4 5.78 -1.27 3.01
N HIS A 5 6.82 -1.81 2.37
CA HIS A 5 6.68 -2.68 1.21
C HIS A 5 5.95 -3.99 1.56
N ASP A 6 6.30 -4.63 2.68
CA ASP A 6 5.62 -5.83 3.19
C ASP A 6 4.14 -5.56 3.46
N HIS A 7 3.83 -4.38 4.03
CA HIS A 7 2.47 -3.94 4.29
C HIS A 7 1.67 -3.74 2.98
N ILE A 8 2.27 -3.12 1.96
CA ILE A 8 1.66 -2.99 0.63
C ILE A 8 1.36 -4.37 0.01
N GLN A 9 2.27 -5.32 0.15
CA GLN A 9 2.09 -6.68 -0.38
C GLN A 9 0.98 -7.44 0.35
N MET A 10 0.85 -7.24 1.67
CA MET A 10 -0.23 -7.79 2.48
C MET A 10 -1.60 -7.25 2.03
N LEU A 11 -1.74 -5.94 1.84
CA LEU A 11 -2.97 -5.31 1.35
C LEU A 11 -3.36 -5.80 -0.05
N ARG A 12 -2.39 -6.02 -0.94
CA ARG A 12 -2.64 -6.62 -2.27
C ARG A 12 -3.13 -8.06 -2.15
N ALA A 13 -2.53 -8.86 -1.27
CA ALA A 13 -2.98 -10.23 -1.01
C ALA A 13 -4.41 -10.27 -0.46
N GLU A 14 -4.75 -9.36 0.45
CA GLU A 14 -6.11 -9.20 0.96
C GLU A 14 -7.10 -8.82 -0.15
N LEU A 15 -6.80 -7.84 -1.01
CA LEU A 15 -7.68 -7.46 -2.13
C LEU A 15 -7.95 -8.60 -3.12
N THR A 16 -7.02 -9.56 -3.19
CA THR A 16 -7.12 -10.75 -4.03
C THR A 16 -7.96 -11.85 -3.37
N SER A 17 -8.19 -11.77 -2.04
CA SER A 17 -9.07 -12.70 -1.34
C SER A 17 -10.54 -12.47 -1.69
N PHE A 18 -11.25 -13.56 -1.97
CA PHE A 18 -12.62 -13.54 -2.48
C PHE A 18 -13.68 -13.25 -1.40
N HIS A 19 -13.28 -13.12 -0.13
CA HIS A 19 -14.18 -12.97 1.02
C HIS A 19 -14.46 -11.51 1.42
N LEU A 20 -13.92 -10.52 0.70
CA LEU A 20 -14.09 -9.11 1.03
C LEU A 20 -15.46 -8.57 0.60
N SER A 21 -16.14 -7.89 1.52
CA SER A 21 -17.28 -7.05 1.18
C SER A 21 -16.83 -5.83 0.38
N ARG A 22 -17.74 -5.25 -0.42
CA ARG A 22 -17.46 -4.01 -1.19
C ARG A 22 -16.93 -2.85 -0.33
N ARG A 23 -17.33 -2.76 0.95
CA ARG A 23 -16.85 -1.73 1.88
C ARG A 23 -15.42 -2.01 2.35
N GLU A 24 -15.14 -3.27 2.69
CA GLU A 24 -13.81 -3.71 3.13
C GLU A 24 -12.81 -3.55 1.98
N ARG A 25 -13.17 -3.97 0.76
CA ARG A 25 -12.37 -3.73 -0.44
C ARG A 25 -12.05 -2.24 -0.62
N GLN A 26 -13.04 -1.35 -0.49
CA GLN A 26 -12.80 0.11 -0.60
C GLN A 26 -11.90 0.67 0.51
N GLN A 27 -11.97 0.14 1.72
CA GLN A 27 -11.08 0.55 2.82
C GLN A 27 -9.64 0.13 2.51
N ILE A 28 -9.45 -1.13 2.11
CA ILE A 28 -8.14 -1.68 1.76
C ILE A 28 -7.55 -0.97 0.52
N GLU A 29 -8.37 -0.62 -0.47
CA GLU A 29 -7.92 0.17 -1.62
C GLU A 29 -7.47 1.59 -1.24
N ARG A 30 -8.18 2.24 -0.30
CA ARG A 30 -7.76 3.55 0.22
C ARG A 30 -6.44 3.45 0.97
N GLU A 31 -6.32 2.47 1.85
CA GLU A 31 -5.12 2.24 2.64
C GLU A 31 -3.92 1.90 1.75
N LEU A 32 -4.12 1.05 0.74
CA LEU A 32 -3.12 0.72 -0.27
C LEU A 32 -2.67 1.97 -1.05
N LYS A 33 -3.60 2.84 -1.43
CA LYS A 33 -3.30 4.09 -2.14
C LYS A 33 -2.47 5.04 -1.27
N GLU A 34 -2.79 5.17 0.02
CA GLU A 34 -2.01 5.98 0.95
C GLU A 34 -0.62 5.38 1.20
N ALA A 35 -0.53 4.06 1.40
CA ALA A 35 0.75 3.37 1.60
C ALA A 35 1.65 3.49 0.37
N LEU A 36 1.09 3.39 -0.84
CA LEU A 36 1.82 3.62 -2.09
C LEU A 36 2.28 5.08 -2.24
N ALA A 37 1.45 6.05 -1.86
CA ALA A 37 1.84 7.46 -1.89
C ALA A 37 3.00 7.75 -0.92
N ARG A 38 2.95 7.20 0.30
CA ARG A 38 4.03 7.30 1.30
C ARG A 38 5.30 6.62 0.81
N CYS A 39 5.18 5.42 0.26
CA CYS A 39 6.31 4.68 -0.31
C CYS A 39 6.94 5.44 -1.48
N ALA A 40 6.12 6.04 -2.36
CA ALA A 40 6.60 6.86 -3.47
C ALA A 40 7.32 8.12 -2.97
N THR A 41 6.81 8.79 -1.92
CA THR A 41 7.48 9.97 -1.34
C THR A 41 8.79 9.61 -0.63
N GLU A 42 8.82 8.52 0.15
CA GLU A 42 10.04 8.04 0.81
C GLU A 42 11.11 7.59 -0.20
N HIS A 43 10.68 7.02 -1.33
CA HIS A 43 11.60 6.60 -2.39
C HIS A 43 12.04 7.76 -3.31
N HIS A 44 11.34 8.90 -3.31
CA HIS A 44 11.71 10.08 -4.09
C HIS A 44 12.68 11.00 -3.36
N ASP A 45 12.67 10.99 -2.02
CA ASP A 45 13.60 11.76 -1.19
C ASP A 45 15.07 11.30 -1.36
N GLU A 46 15.30 10.04 -1.75
CA GLU A 46 16.63 9.50 -2.05
C GLU A 46 17.11 9.81 -3.50
N SER A 47 16.26 10.38 -4.37
CA SER A 47 16.58 10.60 -5.78
C SER A 47 16.39 12.04 -6.26
N ALA A 48 16.66 13.03 -5.40
CA ALA A 48 17.02 14.36 -5.84
C ALA A 48 18.56 14.50 -5.92
N PRO A 49 19.21 14.15 -7.04
CA PRO A 49 20.56 14.63 -7.29
C PRO A 49 20.48 16.13 -7.60
N VAL A 50 21.24 16.90 -6.82
CA VAL A 50 21.90 18.19 -7.11
C VAL A 50 21.72 18.76 -8.52
#